data_AF-A0A7K1LU26-F1
#
_entry.id   AF-A0A7K1LU26-F1
#
_cell.length_a   1.000
_cell.length_b   1.000
_cell.length_c   1.000
_cell.angle_alpha   90.00
_cell.angle_beta   90.00
_cell.angle_gamma   90.00
#
_symmetry.space_group_name_H-M   'P 1'
#
loop_
_entity.id
_entity.type
_entity.pdbx_description
1 polymer ?
#
loop_
_entity_poly.entity_id
_entity_poly.type
_entity_poly.pdbx_seq_one_letter_code
_entity_poly.pdbx_strand_id
1 'polypeptide(L)'
;MIRREDVVFSADPETGSVRPVVRVGLLKEIGVDIARLTRDKLIPDNLENNTPLNVAELIPGASIEFDVNSLSLLVSIPQLYVQRHSRGYVDPSLWDDGVTALFSNYQANFTRNTNF
;
A
#
# COMPACT_ATOMS: atom_id res chain seq x y z
N MET A 1 1.36 0.67 -8.19
CA MET A 1 -0.02 0.32 -7.80
C MET A 1 -0.95 1.26 -8.56
N ILE A 2 -2.04 0.76 -9.14
CA ILE A 2 -2.99 1.57 -9.91
C ILE A 2 -4.34 1.51 -9.18
N ARG A 3 -4.94 2.68 -8.93
CA ARG A 3 -6.24 2.81 -8.24
C ARG A 3 -7.08 3.86 -8.98
N ARG A 4 -8.39 3.68 -8.95
CA ARG A 4 -9.36 4.62 -9.52
C ARG A 4 -10.17 5.24 -8.39
N GLU A 5 -10.06 6.55 -8.25
CA GLU A 5 -10.74 7.32 -7.21
C GLU A 5 -10.93 8.76 -7.69
N ASP A 6 -11.94 9.44 -7.14
CA ASP A 6 -12.18 10.85 -7.39
C ASP A 6 -11.23 11.72 -6.55
N VAL A 7 -10.40 12.52 -7.23
CA VAL A 7 -9.44 13.44 -6.60
C VAL A 7 -9.91 14.87 -6.78
N VAL A 8 -9.92 15.63 -5.69
CA VAL A 8 -10.25 17.06 -5.70
C VAL A 8 -9.01 17.85 -6.14
N PHE A 9 -9.20 18.82 -7.01
CA PHE A 9 -8.16 19.76 -7.42
C PHE A 9 -8.42 21.14 -6.82
N SER A 10 -7.37 21.80 -6.33
CA SER A 10 -7.43 23.14 -5.75
C SER A 10 -6.38 24.03 -6.39
N ALA A 11 -6.67 25.32 -6.51
CA ALA A 11 -5.65 26.29 -6.89
C ALA A 11 -4.67 26.49 -5.74
N ASP A 12 -3.39 26.45 -6.07
CA ASP A 12 -2.31 26.86 -5.17
C ASP A 12 -2.39 28.39 -4.95
N PRO A 13 -2.51 28.87 -3.70
CA PRO A 13 -2.61 30.30 -3.40
C PRO A 13 -1.42 31.12 -3.88
N GLU A 14 -0.23 30.53 -3.97
CA GLU A 14 1.00 31.26 -4.30
C GLU A 14 1.25 31.30 -5.81
N THR A 15 1.01 30.19 -6.50
CA THR A 15 1.37 30.04 -7.91
C THR A 15 0.17 30.18 -8.85
N GLY A 16 -1.06 30.11 -8.35
CA GLY A 16 -2.28 30.05 -9.16
C GLY A 16 -2.42 28.77 -9.99
N SER A 17 -1.47 27.83 -9.85
CA SER A 17 -1.49 26.55 -10.53
C SER A 17 -2.49 25.59 -9.88
N VAL A 18 -3.22 24.83 -10.69
CA VAL A 18 -4.17 23.82 -10.17
C VAL A 18 -3.39 22.57 -9.79
N ARG A 19 -3.50 22.16 -8.53
CA ARG A 19 -2.83 20.98 -8.00
C ARG A 19 -3.84 19.98 -7.41
N PRO A 20 -3.57 18.67 -7.52
CA PRO A 20 -4.37 17.64 -6.87
C PRO A 20 -4.20 17.73 -5.35
N VAL A 21 -5.31 17.68 -4.63
CA VAL A 21 -5.32 17.67 -3.16
C VAL A 21 -5.12 16.23 -2.70
N VAL A 22 -3.90 15.89 -2.29
CA VAL A 22 -3.57 14.55 -1.77
C VAL A 22 -3.83 14.50 -0.27
N ARG A 23 -4.74 13.61 0.14
CA ARG A 23 -5.09 13.43 1.56
C ARG A 23 -4.25 12.35 2.21
N VAL A 24 -4.12 12.40 3.54
CA VAL A 24 -3.45 11.35 4.33
C VAL A 24 -4.05 9.97 4.05
N GLY A 25 -5.38 9.86 3.94
CA GLY A 25 -6.06 8.61 3.61
C GLY A 25 -5.59 8.02 2.28
N LEU A 26 -5.51 8.86 1.23
CA LEU A 26 -5.03 8.44 -0.09
C LEU A 26 -3.60 7.90 -0.02
N LEU A 27 -2.71 8.55 0.75
CA LEU A 27 -1.34 8.07 0.96
C LEU A 27 -1.29 6.69 1.62
N LYS A 28 -2.11 6.47 2.66
CA LYS A 28 -2.24 5.14 3.30
C LYS A 28 -2.70 4.09 2.30
N GLU A 29 -3.70 4.42 1.48
CA GLU A 29 -4.30 3.50 0.52
C GLU A 29 -3.39 3.11 -0.65
N ILE A 30 -2.47 3.99 -1.06
CA ILE A 30 -1.44 3.67 -2.07
C ILE A 30 -0.20 3.00 -1.46
N GLY A 31 -0.23 2.70 -0.16
CA GLY A 31 0.81 1.92 0.54
C GLY A 31 1.96 2.73 1.12
N VAL A 32 1.77 4.05 1.34
CA VAL A 32 2.77 4.88 2.03
C VAL A 32 2.75 4.59 3.53
N ASP A 33 3.94 4.42 4.10
CA ASP A 33 4.16 4.20 5.52
C ASP A 33 4.12 5.53 6.28
N ILE A 34 2.91 5.90 6.74
CA ILE A 34 2.68 7.12 7.53
C ILE A 34 3.47 7.09 8.84
N ALA A 35 3.56 5.95 9.52
CA ALA A 35 4.29 5.84 10.77
C ALA A 35 5.78 6.17 10.58
N ARG A 36 6.35 5.75 9.44
CA ARG A 36 7.71 6.11 9.05
C ARG A 36 7.87 7.60 8.75
N LEU A 37 6.96 8.21 7.99
CA LEU A 37 6.98 9.65 7.71
C LEU A 37 6.91 10.49 8.99
N THR A 38 6.06 10.08 9.93
CA THR A 38 5.92 10.70 11.24
C THR A 38 7.20 10.57 12.07
N ARG A 39 7.78 9.36 12.14
CA ARG A 39 9.05 9.11 12.85
C ARG A 39 10.19 9.95 12.31
N ASP A 40 10.23 10.14 10.99
CA ASP A 40 11.25 10.94 10.31
C ASP A 40 10.90 12.46 10.31
N LYS A 41 9.86 12.87 11.07
CA LYS A 41 9.38 14.25 11.30
C LYS A 41 8.96 15.01 10.04
N LEU A 42 8.56 14.29 9.00
CA LEU A 42 8.09 14.89 7.74
C LEU A 42 6.62 15.27 7.81
N ILE A 43 5.84 14.63 8.68
CA ILE A 43 4.42 14.93 8.92
C ILE A 43 4.12 14.87 10.43
N PRO A 44 3.14 15.66 10.91
CA PRO A 44 2.66 15.57 12.29
C PRO A 44 2.06 14.20 12.64
N ASP A 45 2.10 13.85 13.93
CA ASP A 45 1.39 12.70 14.49
C ASP A 45 -0.14 12.93 14.46
N ASN A 46 -0.91 11.84 14.40
CA ASN A 46 -2.38 11.85 14.51
C ASN A 46 -3.14 12.71 13.49
N LEU A 47 -2.65 12.80 12.25
CA LEU A 47 -3.42 13.43 11.18
C LEU A 47 -4.69 12.63 10.83
N GLU A 48 -5.79 13.34 10.66
CA GLU A 48 -7.03 12.77 10.14
C GLU A 48 -6.87 12.33 8.68
N ASN A 49 -7.62 11.31 8.26
CA ASN A 49 -7.53 10.79 6.89
C ASN A 49 -7.90 11.85 5.83
N ASN A 50 -8.73 12.83 6.17
CA ASN A 50 -9.17 13.87 5.25
C ASN A 50 -8.22 15.08 5.18
N THR A 51 -7.15 15.10 5.99
CA THR A 51 -6.21 16.22 6.01
C THR A 51 -5.45 16.30 4.69
N PRO A 52 -5.48 17.46 3.99
CA PRO A 52 -4.69 17.66 2.77
C PRO A 52 -3.21 17.84 3.12
N LEU A 53 -2.33 17.23 2.34
CA LEU A 53 -0.88 17.31 2.52
C LEU A 53 -0.19 17.69 1.21
N ASN A 54 0.81 18.58 1.32
CA ASN A 54 1.71 18.86 0.21
C ASN A 54 2.85 17.85 0.19
N VAL A 55 2.62 16.72 -0.47
CA VAL A 55 3.53 15.58 -0.52
C VAL A 55 4.90 15.96 -1.10
N ALA A 56 4.93 16.80 -2.14
CA ALA A 56 6.16 17.17 -2.83
C ALA A 56 7.08 18.04 -1.97
N GLU A 57 6.52 18.85 -1.07
CA GLU A 57 7.29 19.67 -0.13
C GLU A 57 7.69 18.88 1.12
N LEU A 58 6.81 18.02 1.63
CA LEU A 58 7.03 17.31 2.89
C LEU A 58 7.93 16.09 2.74
N ILE A 59 7.89 15.41 1.59
CA ILE A 59 8.63 14.16 1.37
C ILE A 59 9.76 14.41 0.35
N PRO A 60 11.03 14.40 0.78
CA PRO A 60 12.15 14.60 -0.14
C PRO A 60 12.16 13.57 -1.27
N GLY A 61 12.17 14.04 -2.51
CA GLY A 61 12.17 13.19 -3.70
C GLY A 61 10.80 12.62 -4.08
N ALA A 62 9.72 13.06 -3.42
CA ALA A 62 8.37 12.80 -3.90
C ALA A 62 7.97 13.81 -4.98
N SER A 63 7.16 13.36 -5.94
CA SER A 63 6.58 14.21 -6.97
C SER A 63 5.17 13.77 -7.31
N ILE A 64 4.36 14.73 -7.75
CA ILE A 64 3.00 14.49 -8.21
C ILE A 64 2.83 15.19 -9.56
N GLU A 65 2.38 14.44 -10.55
CA GLU A 65 2.12 14.94 -11.90
C GLU A 65 0.75 14.46 -12.36
N PHE A 66 -0.05 15.34 -12.93
CA PHE A 66 -1.34 14.99 -13.48
C PHE A 66 -1.28 15.02 -15.01
N ASP A 67 -1.48 13.87 -15.63
CA ASP A 67 -1.60 13.76 -17.08
C ASP A 67 -3.08 13.85 -17.47
N VAL A 68 -3.45 14.99 -18.05
CA VAL A 68 -4.82 15.29 -18.48
C VAL A 68 -5.26 14.40 -19.65
N ASN A 69 -4.33 13.99 -20.52
CA ASN A 69 -4.66 13.21 -21.71
C ASN A 69 -5.09 11.80 -21.35
N SER A 70 -4.45 11.21 -20.35
CA SER A 70 -4.77 9.88 -19.83
C SER A 70 -5.64 9.91 -18.58
N LEU A 71 -6.04 11.10 -18.10
CA LEU A 71 -6.74 11.32 -16.83
C LEU A 71 -6.11 10.55 -15.67
N SER A 72 -4.78 10.57 -15.62
CA SER A 72 -3.98 9.78 -14.68
C SER A 72 -3.18 10.68 -13.74
N LEU A 73 -3.26 10.37 -12.45
CA LEU A 73 -2.44 11.02 -11.42
C LEU A 73 -1.21 10.15 -11.16
N LEU A 74 -0.05 10.63 -11.61
CA LEU A 74 1.24 9.99 -11.41
C LEU A 74 1.82 10.47 -10.07
N VAL A 75 1.95 9.55 -9.13
CA VAL A 75 2.52 9.82 -7.80
C VAL A 75 3.81 9.04 -7.66
N SER A 76 4.91 9.75 -7.46
CA SER A 76 6.22 9.18 -7.18
C SER A 76 6.55 9.39 -5.71
N ILE A 77 6.78 8.30 -4.97
CA ILE A 77 7.20 8.32 -3.57
C ILE A 77 8.47 7.48 -3.46
N PRO A 78 9.51 7.94 -2.74
CA PRO A 78 10.69 7.11 -2.50
C PRO A 78 10.30 5.80 -1.81
N GLN A 79 10.80 4.67 -2.33
CA GLN A 79 10.52 3.32 -1.82
C GLN A 79 10.91 3.14 -0.32
N LEU A 80 11.71 4.05 0.22
CA LEU A 80 11.99 4.16 1.64
C LEU A 80 10.71 4.33 2.47
N TYR A 81 9.77 5.14 1.98
CA TYR A 81 8.52 5.52 2.64
C TYR A 81 7.32 4.68 2.18
N VAL A 82 7.54 3.64 1.39
CA VAL A 82 6.50 2.70 0.98
C VAL A 82 6.56 1.47 1.88
N GLN A 83 5.40 1.00 2.35
CA GLN A 83 5.32 -0.20 3.17
C GLN A 83 5.95 -1.38 2.44
N ARG A 84 6.93 -2.01 3.10
CA ARG A 84 7.63 -3.18 2.55
C ARG A 84 6.91 -4.43 3.01
N HIS A 85 6.10 -5.01 2.13
CA HIS A 85 5.73 -6.41 2.28
C HIS A 85 6.93 -7.26 1.83
N SER A 86 7.38 -8.17 2.70
CA SER A 86 8.37 -9.18 2.28
C SER A 86 7.80 -9.95 1.09
N ARG A 87 8.64 -10.38 0.15
CA ARG A 87 8.18 -11.27 -0.92
C ARG A 87 7.59 -12.53 -0.29
N GLY A 88 6.34 -12.85 -0.63
CA GLY A 88 5.58 -13.96 -0.03
C GLY A 88 4.79 -13.60 1.24
N TYR A 89 4.78 -12.33 1.66
CA TYR A 89 3.92 -11.88 2.77
C TYR A 89 2.45 -11.90 2.34
N VAL A 90 1.60 -12.52 3.16
CA VAL A 90 0.14 -12.51 3.04
C VAL A 90 -0.40 -11.95 4.32
N ASP A 91 -1.30 -10.97 4.23
CA ASP A 91 -1.95 -10.37 5.39
C ASP A 91 -2.68 -11.46 6.22
N PRO A 92 -2.43 -11.55 7.54
CA PRO A 92 -3.11 -12.51 8.42
C PRO A 92 -4.65 -12.39 8.40
N SER A 93 -5.20 -11.22 8.09
CA SER A 93 -6.65 -11.03 7.93
C SER A 93 -7.24 -11.77 6.73
N LEU A 94 -6.41 -12.17 5.77
CA LEU A 94 -6.79 -12.98 4.61
C LEU A 94 -6.63 -14.48 4.86
N TRP A 95 -6.12 -14.88 6.03
CA TRP A 95 -5.94 -16.29 6.34
C TRP A 95 -7.29 -16.92 6.68
N ASP A 96 -7.50 -18.12 6.17
CA ASP A 96 -8.64 -18.96 6.54
C ASP A 96 -8.16 -20.01 7.54
N ASP A 97 -8.74 -19.99 8.74
CA ASP A 97 -8.44 -20.97 9.79
C ASP A 97 -8.98 -22.37 9.46
N GLY A 98 -9.77 -22.48 8.38
CA GLY A 98 -10.42 -23.69 7.94
C GLY A 98 -11.61 -24.06 8.80
N VAL A 99 -11.95 -25.35 8.81
CA VAL A 99 -13.11 -25.87 9.52
C VAL A 99 -12.71 -26.99 10.47
N THR A 100 -13.45 -27.16 11.57
CA THR A 100 -13.23 -28.28 12.50
C THR A 100 -13.50 -29.60 11.78
N ALA A 101 -12.51 -30.49 11.75
CA ALA A 101 -12.60 -31.76 11.04
C ALA A 101 -11.86 -32.89 11.78
N LEU A 102 -12.34 -34.12 11.59
CA LEU A 102 -11.66 -35.35 11.99
C LEU A 102 -10.94 -35.93 10.78
N PHE A 103 -9.63 -36.21 10.89
CA PHE A 103 -8.84 -36.84 9.84
C PHE A 103 -8.42 -38.25 10.23
N SER A 104 -8.55 -39.20 9.30
CA SER A 104 -7.98 -40.54 9.41
C SER A 104 -7.31 -40.90 8.10
N ASN A 105 -6.06 -41.36 8.17
CA ASN A 105 -5.27 -41.78 7.01
C ASN A 105 -4.63 -43.13 7.32
N TYR A 106 -4.82 -44.11 6.45
CA TYR A 106 -4.26 -45.45 6.58
C TYR A 106 -3.53 -45.84 5.30
N GLN A 107 -2.29 -46.31 5.44
CA GLN A 107 -1.50 -46.82 4.32
C GLN A 107 -0.94 -48.20 4.67
N ALA A 108 -1.32 -49.21 3.90
CA ALA A 108 -0.77 -50.57 4.00
C ALA A 108 0.05 -50.89 2.75
N ASN A 109 1.34 -51.19 2.96
CA ASN A 109 2.25 -51.60 1.90
C ASN A 109 2.72 -53.03 2.20
N PHE A 110 2.53 -53.95 1.26
CA PHE A 110 3.04 -55.33 1.35
C PHE A 110 4.09 -55.55 0.27
N THR A 111 5.25 -56.04 0.69
CA THR A 111 6.29 -56.51 -0.21
C THR A 111 6.59 -57.98 0.10
N ARG A 112 6.66 -58.80 -0.95
CA ARG A 112 7.05 -60.20 -0.85
C ARG A 112 8.16 -60.42 -1.85
N ASN A 113 9.37 -60.64 -1.35
CA ASN A 113 10.51 -61.03 -2.17
C ASN A 113 10.83 -62.50 -1.89
N THR A 114 10.78 -63.33 -2.93
CA THR A 114 11.26 -64.71 -2.87
C THR A 114 12.34 -64.86 -3.92
N ASN A 115 13.60 -64.85 -3.47
CA ASN A 115 14.73 -65.30 -4.28
C ASN A 115 14.77 -66.83 -4.24
N PHE A 116 14.79 -67.46 -5.41
CA PHE A 116 15.18 -68.86 -5.58
C PHE A 116 16.64 -68.91 -6.03
#